data_AF-A0A7S1QKX8-F1
#
_entry.id   AF-A0A7S1QKX8-F1
#
_cell.length_a   1.000
_cell.length_b   1.000
_cell.length_c   1.000
_cell.angle_alpha   90.00
_cell.angle_beta   90.00
_cell.angle_gamma   90.00
#
_symmetry.space_group_name_H-M   'P 1'
#
loop_
_entity.id
_entity.type
_entity.pdbx_description
1 polymer ?
#
loop_
_entity_poly.entity_id
_entity_poly.type
_entity_poly.pdbx_seq_one_letter_code
_entity_poly.pdbx_strand_id
1 'polypeptide(L)'
;QWRGGERAGLERLRAQVAAPGQRSFVCGFEKPKTMSTNVPPGKAGSAGKGTKAGAAGSAGDWTTPSTTGLSPYLAQGSLSPRQVWHAVQAVYDSSRQHTKPPQSLLGQLLFREQFYVLGYCVENFDAPSGNAMCKDIRWAAALPASNGARVSDLSAEQKRRLVAWQEGRTGFPFIDACMRQLRQT
;
A
#
# COMPACT_ATOMS: atom_id res chain seq x y z
N GLN A 1 11.95 -0.26 13.25
CA GLN A 1 11.12 0.94 13.53
C GLN A 1 11.33 1.94 12.40
N TRP A 2 10.25 2.53 11.88
CA TRP A 2 10.31 3.51 10.80
C TRP A 2 10.70 4.88 11.35
N ARG A 3 11.90 5.36 11.00
CA ARG A 3 12.35 6.70 11.39
C ARG A 3 11.68 7.73 10.48
N GLY A 4 11.11 8.78 11.07
CA GLY A 4 10.53 9.91 10.34
C GLY A 4 11.57 10.91 9.85
N GLY A 5 11.10 11.91 9.10
CA GLY A 5 11.90 13.05 8.66
C GLY A 5 12.56 12.90 7.28
N GLU A 6 13.04 14.02 6.76
CA GLU A 6 13.60 14.12 5.40
C GLU A 6 14.82 13.21 5.20
N ARG A 7 15.76 13.23 6.15
CA ARG A 7 16.97 12.41 6.08
C ARG A 7 16.65 10.92 5.89
N ALA A 8 15.73 10.40 6.71
CA ALA A 8 15.30 9.00 6.61
C ALA A 8 14.60 8.70 5.28
N GLY A 9 13.79 9.63 4.77
CA GLY A 9 13.15 9.51 3.46
C GLY A 9 14.15 9.46 2.30
N LEU A 10 15.16 10.34 2.30
CA LEU A 10 16.21 10.39 1.28
C LEU A 10 17.13 9.17 1.34
N GLU A 11 17.53 8.72 2.53
CA GLU A 11 18.30 7.50 2.72
C GLU A 11 17.54 6.29 2.17
N ARG A 12 16.24 6.20 2.44
CA ARG A 12 15.41 5.10 1.94
C ARG A 12 15.21 5.15 0.42
N LEU A 13 14.99 6.33 -0.17
CA LEU A 13 14.93 6.50 -1.62
C LEU A 13 16.24 6.03 -2.28
N ARG A 14 17.39 6.43 -1.74
CA ARG A 14 18.70 5.99 -2.25
C ARG A 14 18.84 4.47 -2.16
N ALA A 15 18.53 3.88 -1.02
CA ALA A 15 18.69 2.44 -0.79
C ALA A 15 17.76 1.59 -1.69
N GLN A 16 16.54 2.05 -1.96
CA GLN A 16 15.50 1.28 -2.65
C GLN A 16 15.41 1.55 -4.15
N VAL A 17 15.93 2.68 -4.64
CA VAL A 17 15.81 3.08 -6.04
C VAL A 17 17.16 3.40 -6.68
N ALA A 18 17.94 4.28 -6.05
CA ALA A 18 19.14 4.83 -6.69
C ALA A 18 20.44 4.00 -6.46
N ALA A 19 20.41 2.99 -5.60
CA ALA A 19 21.59 2.20 -5.29
C ALA A 19 22.01 1.27 -6.46
N PRO A 20 23.32 1.01 -6.68
CA PRO A 20 23.83 0.24 -7.83
C PRO A 20 23.28 -1.18 -8.05
N GLY A 21 22.52 -1.77 -7.12
CA GLY A 21 21.88 -3.09 -7.28
C GLY A 21 20.37 -3.05 -7.59
N GLN A 22 19.74 -1.87 -7.53
CA GLN A 22 18.27 -1.76 -7.57
C GLN A 22 17.68 -1.71 -8.97
N ARG A 23 18.51 -1.70 -10.02
CA ARG A 23 18.04 -1.58 -11.40
C ARG A 23 17.03 -2.67 -11.78
N SER A 24 17.31 -3.93 -11.43
CA SER A 24 16.43 -5.06 -11.72
C SER A 24 15.09 -4.92 -11.01
N PHE A 25 15.12 -4.53 -9.72
CA PHE A 25 13.93 -4.22 -8.94
C PHE A 25 13.09 -3.13 -9.61
N VAL A 26 13.70 -1.97 -9.86
CA VAL A 26 13.02 -0.77 -10.35
C VAL A 26 12.41 -1.00 -11.74
N CYS A 27 13.17 -1.62 -12.66
CA CYS A 27 12.71 -1.88 -14.02
C CYS A 27 11.71 -3.03 -14.10
N GLY A 28 11.83 -4.05 -13.23
CA GLY A 28 10.97 -5.23 -13.18
C GLY A 28 9.79 -5.10 -12.21
N PHE A 29 9.62 -3.97 -11.54
CA PHE A 29 8.59 -3.81 -10.51
C PHE A 29 7.19 -3.91 -11.12
N GLU A 30 6.40 -4.85 -10.60
CA GLU A 30 4.98 -5.01 -10.93
C GLU A 30 4.18 -5.11 -9.64
N LYS A 31 3.39 -4.08 -9.31
CA LYS A 31 2.63 -4.02 -8.05
C LYS A 31 1.84 -5.30 -7.73
N PRO A 32 1.08 -5.92 -8.65
CA PRO A 32 0.33 -7.15 -8.36
C PRO A 32 1.19 -8.37 -8.02
N LYS A 33 2.48 -8.35 -8.36
CA LYS A 33 3.43 -9.44 -8.07
C LYS A 33 4.19 -9.25 -6.75
N THR A 34 3.91 -8.17 -6.02
CA THR A 34 4.48 -7.93 -4.69
C THR A 34 3.83 -8.85 -3.66
N MET A 35 4.51 -9.08 -2.53
CA MET A 35 4.07 -10.02 -1.49
C MET A 35 3.62 -9.26 -0.24
N SER A 36 2.41 -9.58 0.24
CA SER A 36 1.88 -9.07 1.52
C SER A 36 2.38 -9.85 2.73
N THR A 37 2.93 -11.05 2.52
CA THR A 37 3.58 -11.87 3.53
C THR A 37 5.01 -12.15 3.08
N ASN A 38 6.00 -11.64 3.80
CA ASN A 38 7.37 -12.04 3.55
C ASN A 38 7.58 -13.47 4.07
N VAL A 39 8.23 -14.32 3.28
CA VAL A 39 8.49 -15.71 3.68
C VAL A 39 9.81 -15.74 4.45
N PRO A 40 9.87 -16.35 5.65
CA PRO A 40 11.13 -16.53 6.37
C PRO A 40 12.12 -17.37 5.55
N PRO A 41 13.43 -17.09 5.65
CA PRO A 41 14.45 -17.98 5.08
C PRO A 41 14.25 -19.40 5.61
N GLY A 42 14.25 -20.38 4.71
CA GLY A 42 14.08 -21.80 5.04
C GLY A 42 12.64 -22.33 5.03
N LYS A 43 11.60 -21.49 4.89
CA LYS A 43 10.19 -21.95 4.79
C LYS A 43 9.56 -21.79 3.40
N ALA A 44 10.39 -21.57 2.36
CA ALA A 44 9.93 -21.45 0.97
C ALA A 44 9.28 -22.74 0.41
N GLY A 45 9.41 -23.89 1.09
CA GLY A 45 8.91 -25.19 0.63
C GLY A 45 7.42 -25.49 0.90
N SER A 46 6.68 -24.61 1.57
CA SER A 46 5.25 -24.85 1.91
C SER A 46 4.28 -23.80 1.33
N ALA A 47 4.81 -22.71 0.77
CA ALA A 47 3.98 -21.78 0.00
C ALA A 47 3.56 -22.46 -1.31
N GLY A 48 2.26 -22.70 -1.49
CA GLY A 48 1.71 -23.47 -2.59
C GLY A 48 2.27 -23.08 -3.96
N LYS A 49 2.36 -24.07 -4.86
CA LYS A 49 2.73 -23.95 -6.29
C LYS A 49 2.18 -22.64 -6.89
N GLY A 50 2.97 -21.58 -6.90
CA GLY A 50 2.52 -20.27 -7.38
C GLY A 50 3.37 -19.06 -6.94
N THR A 51 4.09 -19.14 -5.82
CA THR A 51 4.96 -18.03 -5.39
C THR A 51 6.28 -18.02 -6.17
N LYS A 52 6.29 -17.28 -7.29
CA LYS A 52 7.55 -16.78 -7.86
C LYS A 52 8.18 -15.83 -6.84
N ALA A 53 9.45 -16.07 -6.49
CA ALA A 53 10.23 -15.17 -5.66
C ALA A 53 10.11 -13.74 -6.21
N GLY A 54 9.45 -12.86 -5.46
CA GLY A 54 9.28 -11.46 -5.82
C GLY A 54 10.64 -10.79 -5.95
N ALA A 55 10.77 -9.95 -6.97
CA ALA A 55 12.00 -9.25 -7.30
C ALA A 55 12.53 -8.47 -6.10
N ALA A 56 13.80 -8.75 -5.76
CA ALA A 56 14.75 -7.87 -5.09
C ALA A 56 14.32 -7.26 -3.74
N GLY A 57 13.96 -8.12 -2.80
CA GLY A 57 14.35 -7.94 -1.39
C GLY A 57 15.39 -8.99 -1.06
N SER A 58 16.44 -8.63 -0.30
CA SER A 58 17.42 -9.57 0.27
C SER A 58 16.77 -10.91 0.62
N ALA A 59 17.21 -11.99 -0.04
CA ALA A 59 16.74 -13.34 0.23
C ALA A 59 17.17 -13.71 1.67
N GLY A 60 16.33 -13.41 2.66
CA GLY A 60 16.62 -13.72 4.05
C GLY A 60 15.95 -12.84 5.10
N ASP A 61 15.49 -11.64 4.76
CA ASP A 61 14.90 -10.74 5.76
C ASP A 61 13.37 -10.64 5.62
N TRP A 62 12.65 -11.34 6.49
CA TRP A 62 11.17 -11.27 6.54
C TRP A 62 10.65 -9.91 7.00
N THR A 63 11.51 -9.02 7.50
CA THR A 63 11.11 -7.69 7.98
C THR A 63 11.16 -6.61 6.90
N THR A 64 11.79 -6.89 5.74
CA THR A 64 11.90 -5.92 4.65
C THR A 64 10.69 -6.01 3.71
N PRO A 65 9.89 -4.95 3.52
CA PRO A 65 8.74 -4.99 2.61
C PRO A 65 9.16 -5.27 1.15
N SER A 66 8.32 -5.97 0.41
CA SER A 66 8.47 -6.22 -1.04
C SER A 66 8.23 -4.98 -1.92
N THR A 67 8.05 -3.80 -1.31
CA THR A 67 7.84 -2.51 -1.98
C THR A 67 8.80 -1.45 -1.41
N THR A 68 8.87 -0.30 -2.07
CA THR A 68 9.81 0.77 -1.69
C THR A 68 9.57 1.35 -0.30
N GLY A 69 8.39 1.18 0.29
CA GLY A 69 7.94 1.77 1.57
C GLY A 69 8.24 3.27 1.74
N LEU A 70 8.09 4.04 0.66
CA LEU A 70 8.26 5.49 0.67
C LEU A 70 6.97 6.24 1.09
N SER A 71 5.85 5.52 1.25
CA SER A 71 4.54 6.09 1.56
C SER A 71 4.50 7.02 2.79
N PRO A 72 5.09 6.70 3.96
CA PRO A 72 5.03 7.62 5.11
C PRO A 72 5.75 8.95 4.84
N TYR A 73 6.87 8.92 4.11
CA TYR A 73 7.63 10.12 3.77
C TYR A 73 6.92 10.99 2.72
N LEU A 74 6.24 10.35 1.77
CA LEU A 74 5.42 11.03 0.77
C LEU A 74 4.15 11.64 1.37
N ALA A 75 3.52 10.95 2.33
CA ALA A 75 2.33 11.43 3.01
C ALA A 75 2.63 12.67 3.87
N GLN A 76 3.76 12.65 4.58
CA GLN A 76 4.19 13.78 5.42
C GLN A 76 4.85 14.92 4.63
N GLY A 77 5.20 14.70 3.36
CA GLY A 77 5.92 15.68 2.55
C GLY A 77 7.42 15.80 2.87
N SER A 78 7.96 14.90 3.71
CA SER A 78 9.40 14.87 4.00
C SER A 78 10.23 14.29 2.85
N LEU A 79 9.58 13.72 1.83
CA LEU A 79 10.20 13.31 0.58
C LEU A 79 9.39 13.86 -0.58
N SER A 80 10.04 14.55 -1.53
CA SER A 80 9.35 15.12 -2.68
C SER A 80 8.92 14.03 -3.67
N PRO A 81 7.65 14.01 -4.12
CA PRO A 81 7.22 13.10 -5.19
C PRO A 81 7.99 13.33 -6.49
N ARG A 82 8.45 14.56 -6.76
CA ARG A 82 9.29 14.88 -7.93
C ARG A 82 10.68 14.27 -7.83
N GLN A 83 11.27 14.25 -6.63
CA GLN A 83 12.55 13.57 -6.41
C GLN A 83 12.42 12.06 -6.65
N VAL A 84 11.32 11.44 -6.18
CA VAL A 84 11.06 10.02 -6.46
C VAL A 84 10.87 9.78 -7.96
N TRP A 85 10.10 10.64 -8.64
CA TRP A 85 9.91 10.58 -10.09
C TRP A 85 11.25 10.58 -10.84
N HIS A 86 12.08 11.60 -10.61
CA HIS A 86 13.36 11.73 -11.30
C HIS A 86 14.32 10.59 -10.97
N ALA A 87 14.34 10.10 -9.72
CA ALA A 87 15.17 8.97 -9.33
C ALA A 87 14.78 7.68 -10.07
N VAL A 88 13.48 7.40 -10.21
CA VAL A 88 12.99 6.24 -10.97
C VAL A 88 13.23 6.43 -12.47
N GLN A 89 12.95 7.63 -13.00
CA GLN A 89 13.11 7.96 -14.42
C GLN A 89 14.57 7.79 -14.86
N ALA A 90 15.54 8.23 -14.07
CA ALA A 90 16.97 8.03 -14.38
C ALA A 90 17.35 6.55 -14.55
N VAL A 91 16.73 5.65 -13.78
CA VAL A 91 16.94 4.20 -13.92
C VAL A 91 16.24 3.66 -15.17
N TYR A 92 15.09 4.21 -15.53
CA TYR A 92 14.36 3.85 -16.76
C TYR A 92 15.10 4.31 -18.02
N ASP A 93 15.61 5.54 -18.04
CA ASP A 93 16.33 6.12 -19.18
C ASP A 93 17.63 5.37 -19.47
N SER A 94 18.27 4.83 -18.43
CA SER A 94 19.46 3.99 -18.58
C SER A 94 19.15 2.53 -18.95
N SER A 95 17.87 2.16 -19.12
CA SER A 95 17.38 0.80 -19.33
C SER A 95 16.63 0.58 -20.64
N ARG A 96 16.91 -0.55 -21.31
CA ARG A 96 16.25 -0.91 -22.57
C ARG A 96 14.77 -1.26 -22.39
N GLN A 97 14.41 -1.81 -21.24
CA GLN A 97 13.05 -2.25 -20.93
C GLN A 97 12.75 -1.98 -19.45
N HIS A 98 11.52 -1.57 -19.19
CA HIS A 98 10.99 -1.40 -17.85
C HIS A 98 9.47 -1.55 -17.89
N THR A 99 8.88 -1.91 -16.75
CA THR A 99 7.43 -2.02 -16.59
C THR A 99 6.75 -0.66 -16.77
N LYS A 100 5.49 -0.68 -17.21
CA LYS A 100 4.70 0.53 -17.49
C LYS A 100 3.56 0.70 -16.47
N PRO A 101 2.99 1.90 -16.33
CA PRO A 101 1.75 2.08 -15.58
C PRO A 101 0.65 1.13 -16.09
N PRO A 102 -0.25 0.63 -15.24
CA PRO A 102 -0.48 1.01 -13.84
C PRO A 102 0.43 0.30 -12.82
N GLN A 103 1.22 -0.69 -13.23
CA GLN A 103 1.90 -1.60 -12.31
C GLN A 103 3.30 -1.14 -11.88
N SER A 104 3.97 -0.34 -12.72
CA SER A 104 5.34 0.13 -12.48
C SER A 104 5.46 1.06 -11.27
N LEU A 105 6.69 1.34 -10.83
CA LEU A 105 6.93 2.28 -9.72
C LEU A 105 6.41 3.69 -10.03
N LEU A 106 6.62 4.20 -11.25
CA LEU A 106 5.99 5.46 -11.68
C LEU A 106 4.46 5.33 -11.73
N GLY A 107 3.92 4.17 -12.12
CA GLY A 107 2.49 3.88 -12.02
C GLY A 107 1.95 4.04 -10.59
N GLN A 108 2.73 3.66 -9.56
CA GLN A 108 2.33 3.88 -8.16
C GLN A 108 2.30 5.36 -7.77
N LEU A 109 3.20 6.20 -8.31
CA LEU A 109 3.11 7.65 -8.14
C LEU A 109 1.92 8.24 -8.90
N LEU A 110 1.62 7.74 -10.10
CA LEU A 110 0.44 8.18 -10.85
C LEU A 110 -0.87 7.82 -10.14
N PHE A 111 -0.93 6.66 -9.46
CA PHE A 111 -2.07 6.34 -8.57
C PHE A 111 -2.24 7.37 -7.45
N ARG A 112 -1.13 7.83 -6.85
CA ARG A 112 -1.18 8.93 -5.87
C ARG A 112 -1.79 10.17 -6.52
N GLU A 113 -1.24 10.65 -7.63
CA GLU A 113 -1.75 11.86 -8.31
C GLU A 113 -3.22 11.73 -8.72
N GLN A 114 -3.63 10.57 -9.23
CA GLN A 114 -5.02 10.30 -9.59
C GLN A 114 -5.96 10.50 -8.40
N PHE A 115 -5.66 9.94 -7.23
CA PHE A 115 -6.52 10.09 -6.06
C PHE A 115 -6.45 11.49 -5.43
N TYR A 116 -5.33 12.21 -5.56
CA TYR A 116 -5.27 13.62 -5.18
C TYR A 116 -6.18 14.49 -6.06
N VAL A 117 -6.14 14.29 -7.39
CA VAL A 117 -7.01 15.01 -8.33
C VAL A 117 -8.48 14.67 -8.09
N LEU A 118 -8.81 13.38 -7.90
CA LEU A 118 -10.18 12.96 -7.58
C LEU A 118 -10.66 13.56 -6.25
N GLY A 119 -9.83 13.55 -5.21
CA GLY A 119 -10.19 14.14 -3.92
C GLY A 119 -10.38 15.65 -3.96
N TYR A 120 -9.75 16.35 -4.89
CA TYR A 120 -9.96 17.78 -5.11
C TYR A 120 -11.19 18.09 -5.97
N CYS A 121 -11.40 17.31 -7.04
CA CYS A 121 -12.42 17.60 -8.05
C CYS A 121 -13.81 17.02 -7.72
N VAL A 122 -13.88 15.98 -6.89
CA VAL A 122 -15.14 15.29 -6.57
C VAL A 122 -15.65 15.76 -5.22
N GLU A 123 -16.83 16.37 -5.21
CA GLU A 123 -17.50 16.77 -3.97
C GLU A 123 -17.78 15.55 -3.09
N ASN A 124 -17.59 15.70 -1.77
CA ASN A 124 -17.80 14.64 -0.79
C ASN A 124 -16.99 13.35 -1.08
N PHE A 125 -15.79 13.45 -1.66
CA PHE A 125 -15.00 12.27 -2.07
C PHE A 125 -14.72 11.28 -0.93
N ASP A 126 -14.62 11.77 0.31
CA ASP A 126 -14.39 11.00 1.53
C ASP A 126 -15.68 10.53 2.23
N ALA A 127 -16.85 10.95 1.75
CA ALA A 127 -18.14 10.60 2.30
C ALA A 127 -18.95 9.71 1.34
N PRO A 128 -19.78 8.81 1.88
CA PRO A 128 -20.63 7.96 1.04
C PRO A 128 -21.83 8.75 0.48
N SER A 129 -22.34 9.77 1.19
CA SER A 129 -23.46 10.61 0.77
C SER A 129 -22.97 11.83 -0.02
N GLY A 130 -23.71 12.22 -1.07
CA GLY A 130 -23.38 13.40 -1.87
C GLY A 130 -22.14 13.24 -2.77
N ASN A 131 -21.64 12.01 -2.93
CA ASN A 131 -20.48 11.70 -3.76
C ASN A 131 -20.93 11.00 -5.05
N ALA A 132 -20.86 11.72 -6.17
CA ALA A 132 -21.31 11.22 -7.48
C ALA A 132 -20.55 9.97 -7.98
N MET A 133 -19.37 9.70 -7.42
CA MET A 133 -18.53 8.55 -7.79
C MET A 133 -18.69 7.37 -6.82
N CYS A 134 -19.39 7.55 -5.70
CA CYS A 134 -19.60 6.50 -4.70
C CYS A 134 -20.86 5.69 -5.02
N LYS A 135 -20.73 4.36 -5.09
CA LYS A 135 -21.90 3.48 -5.24
C LYS A 135 -22.75 3.50 -3.98
N ASP A 136 -24.06 3.54 -4.19
CA ASP A 136 -25.00 3.38 -3.10
C ASP A 136 -25.04 1.93 -2.61
N ILE A 137 -24.56 1.72 -1.38
CA ILE A 137 -24.45 0.41 -0.73
C ILE A 137 -25.09 0.48 0.64
N ARG A 138 -26.02 -0.45 0.89
CA ARG A 138 -26.63 -0.69 2.20
C ARG A 138 -25.68 -1.47 3.10
N TRP A 139 -24.77 -0.78 3.79
CA TRP A 139 -23.80 -1.38 4.70
C TRP A 139 -24.40 -1.98 5.98
N ALA A 140 -25.59 -1.51 6.39
CA ALA A 140 -26.36 -2.08 7.48
C ALA A 140 -27.81 -2.29 7.07
N ALA A 141 -28.37 -3.45 7.40
CA ALA A 141 -29.72 -3.86 6.97
C ALA A 141 -30.84 -2.95 7.48
N ALA A 142 -30.60 -2.24 8.59
CA ALA A 142 -31.58 -1.33 9.21
C ALA A 142 -31.63 0.06 8.55
N LEU A 143 -30.79 0.34 7.55
CA LEU A 143 -30.73 1.65 6.89
C LEU A 143 -31.43 1.65 5.52
N PRO A 144 -32.01 2.78 5.10
CA PRO A 144 -32.41 2.99 3.72
C PRO A 144 -31.25 2.70 2.74
N ALA A 145 -31.59 2.53 1.45
CA ALA A 145 -30.62 2.52 0.35
C ALA A 145 -29.94 3.90 0.23
N SER A 146 -29.08 4.20 1.18
CA SER A 146 -28.26 5.40 1.15
C SER A 146 -26.95 5.07 1.82
N ASN A 147 -25.92 5.02 1.00
CA ASN A 147 -24.54 5.36 1.27
C ASN A 147 -24.46 6.51 2.30
N GLY A 148 -24.51 6.17 3.59
CA GLY A 148 -24.62 7.12 4.70
C GLY A 148 -24.60 6.51 6.10
N ALA A 149 -24.37 5.19 6.21
CA ALA A 149 -24.35 4.49 7.50
C ALA A 149 -23.27 5.05 8.42
N ARG A 150 -23.69 5.65 9.53
CA ARG A 150 -22.80 6.08 10.61
C ARG A 150 -22.58 4.93 11.57
N VAL A 151 -21.49 4.98 12.34
CA VAL A 151 -21.23 3.99 13.40
C VAL A 151 -22.38 3.94 14.41
N SER A 152 -23.07 5.06 14.65
CA SER A 152 -24.28 5.14 15.49
C SER A 152 -25.38 4.19 15.03
N ASP A 153 -25.50 3.99 13.72
CA ASP A 153 -26.62 3.31 13.06
C ASP A 153 -26.43 1.79 13.02
N LEU A 154 -25.23 1.32 13.37
CA LEU A 154 -24.91 -0.10 13.44
C LEU A 154 -25.64 -0.77 14.61
N SER A 155 -26.15 -1.98 14.38
CA SER A 155 -26.64 -2.85 15.45
C SER A 155 -25.55 -3.14 16.48
N ALA A 156 -25.95 -3.55 17.70
CA ALA A 156 -24.99 -3.93 18.74
C ALA A 156 -24.01 -5.02 18.26
N GLU A 157 -24.47 -5.97 17.45
CA GLU A 157 -23.62 -7.01 16.89
C GLU A 157 -22.62 -6.47 15.86
N GLN A 158 -23.06 -5.60 14.94
CA GLN A 158 -22.16 -4.97 13.96
C GLN A 158 -21.10 -4.11 14.66
N LYS A 159 -21.47 -3.39 15.72
CA LYS A 159 -20.53 -2.64 16.56
C LYS A 159 -19.49 -3.57 17.19
N ARG A 160 -19.92 -4.70 17.77
CA ARG A 160 -19.00 -5.72 18.30
C ARG A 160 -18.06 -6.27 17.24
N ARG A 161 -18.56 -6.57 16.03
CA ARG A 161 -17.74 -7.05 14.90
C ARG A 161 -16.72 -6.02 14.42
N LEU A 162 -17.12 -4.74 14.35
CA LEU A 162 -16.23 -3.64 13.99
C LEU A 162 -15.08 -3.50 15.00
N VAL A 163 -15.40 -3.53 16.30
CA VAL A 163 -14.40 -3.47 17.38
C VAL A 163 -13.45 -4.67 17.32
N ALA A 164 -13.99 -5.88 17.16
CA ALA A 164 -13.17 -7.09 17.00
C ALA A 164 -12.21 -7.00 15.80
N TRP A 165 -12.67 -6.45 14.67
CA TRP A 165 -11.80 -6.21 13.51
C TRP A 165 -10.73 -5.15 13.79
N GLN A 166 -11.10 -3.99 14.34
CA GLN A 166 -10.16 -2.92 14.68
C GLN A 166 -9.07 -3.38 15.64
N GLU A 167 -9.40 -4.27 16.58
CA GLU A 167 -8.47 -4.79 17.58
C GLU A 167 -7.74 -6.07 17.14
N GLY A 168 -8.02 -6.59 15.94
CA GLY A 168 -7.43 -7.84 15.45
C GLY A 168 -7.78 -9.04 16.35
N ARG A 169 -9.05 -9.19 16.69
CA ARG A 169 -9.64 -10.29 17.47
C ARG A 169 -10.85 -10.90 16.76
N THR A 170 -10.80 -10.98 15.44
CA THR A 170 -11.86 -11.57 14.60
C THR A 170 -11.90 -13.09 14.71
N GLY A 171 -10.81 -13.73 15.17
CA GLY A 171 -10.66 -15.18 15.17
C GLY A 171 -10.07 -15.74 13.88
N PHE A 172 -9.83 -14.89 12.87
CA PHE A 172 -9.14 -15.25 11.63
C PHE A 172 -7.68 -14.79 11.68
N PRO A 173 -6.69 -15.71 11.87
CA PRO A 173 -5.32 -15.34 12.20
C PRO A 173 -4.65 -14.36 11.21
N PHE A 174 -4.91 -14.52 9.91
CA PHE A 174 -4.37 -13.63 8.89
C PHE A 174 -4.88 -12.20 9.03
N ILE A 175 -6.20 -12.03 9.22
CA ILE A 175 -6.82 -10.71 9.40
C ILE A 175 -6.33 -10.07 10.70
N ASP A 176 -6.31 -10.85 11.78
CA ASP A 176 -5.88 -10.37 13.09
C ASP A 176 -4.42 -9.93 13.09
N ALA A 177 -3.53 -10.67 12.40
CA ALA A 177 -2.13 -10.30 12.25
C ALA A 177 -1.96 -8.98 11.46
N CYS A 178 -2.70 -8.79 10.36
CA CYS A 178 -2.66 -7.54 9.59
C CYS A 178 -3.12 -6.34 10.42
N MET A 179 -4.20 -6.47 11.19
CA MET A 179 -4.72 -5.37 12.02
C MET A 179 -3.79 -5.03 13.20
N ARG A 180 -3.13 -6.04 13.77
CA ARG A 180 -2.09 -5.82 14.79
C ARG A 180 -0.83 -5.18 14.20
N GLN A 181 -0.44 -5.54 12.98
CA GLN A 181 0.64 -4.86 12.26
C GLN A 181 0.30 -3.38 12.05
N LEU A 182 -0.90 -3.08 11.52
CA LEU A 182 -1.37 -1.70 11.33
C LEU A 182 -1.31 -0.87 12.62
N ARG A 183 -1.62 -1.47 13.78
CA ARG A 183 -1.59 -0.77 15.07
C ARG A 183 -0.16 -0.56 15.60
N GLN A 184 0.74 -1.50 15.31
CA GLN A 184 2.09 -1.52 15.87
C GLN A 184 3.09 -0.70 15.05
N THR A 185 2.90 -0.58 13.74
CA THR A 185 3.90 -0.03 12.80
C THR A 185 3.44 1.25 12.13
#